data_AF-A0A1L2YZI4-F1
#
_entry.id   AF-A0A1L2YZI4-F1
#
_cell.length_a   1.000
_cell.length_b   1.000
_cell.length_c   1.000
_cell.angle_alpha   90.00
_cell.angle_beta   90.00
_cell.angle_gamma   90.00
#
_symmetry.space_group_name_H-M   'P 1'
#
loop_
_entity.id
_entity.type
_entity.pdbx_description
1 polymer ?
#
loop_
_entity_poly.entity_id
_entity_poly.type
_entity_poly.pdbx_seq_one_letter_code
_entity_poly.pdbx_strand_id
1 'polypeptide(L)'
;MVPCAQQLQLPTAPLHILRQAGRRVIPLPRPLRRSRRTTAAMASVSSGTPSPVVLGCGGISVDYLATVASFPNPDDKIRSLALKMQGGGNTGNALTAAARLGLRPRIISKVANDAQGRSILNELQSDDVDTSYILVRIAIPQRFSANHSGGREREFTIHLHIIVDEQTVQASQRKIPILIDAERKREGLDELLNFASYVVCSAKFPQAWTGASSIPVALVSMLSRLPNIKFVIVTLGEKGCLMFERSMTDASEAGEIDAEALFKSLEKKVDLSSTIPKCIASKPNLRIIADGVGSISGRLLLGTAEVIPPGELVDTTGAGDALEQFYMLVNFLF
;
A
#
# COMPACT_ATOMS: atom_id res chain seq x y z
N MET A 1 53.83 -5.53 -6.99
CA MET A 1 54.13 -6.93 -7.39
C MET A 1 53.63 -7.83 -6.28
N VAL A 2 52.58 -8.61 -6.56
CA VAL A 2 51.89 -9.51 -5.62
C VAL A 2 52.26 -10.95 -6.00
N PRO A 3 52.61 -11.86 -5.08
CA PRO A 3 52.74 -13.27 -5.41
C PRO A 3 51.41 -14.03 -5.22
N CYS A 4 50.93 -14.52 -6.36
CA CYS A 4 50.40 -15.85 -6.67
C CYS A 4 49.76 -16.74 -5.56
N ALA A 5 48.45 -16.96 -5.73
CA ALA A 5 47.67 -18.20 -5.60
C ALA A 5 48.14 -19.35 -4.68
N GLN A 6 47.32 -19.67 -3.67
CA GLN A 6 47.15 -21.02 -3.15
C GLN A 6 45.74 -21.52 -3.47
N GLN A 7 45.68 -22.62 -4.25
CA GLN A 7 44.49 -23.42 -4.53
C GLN A 7 44.03 -24.13 -3.24
N LEU A 8 42.77 -23.93 -2.86
CA LEU A 8 42.09 -24.76 -1.87
C LEU A 8 41.54 -26.02 -2.56
N GLN A 9 42.14 -27.17 -2.26
CA GLN A 9 41.67 -28.50 -2.64
C GLN A 9 40.39 -28.86 -1.86
N LEU A 10 39.34 -29.25 -2.58
CA LEU A 10 38.15 -29.89 -2.03
C LEU A 10 38.44 -31.39 -1.80
N PRO A 11 38.11 -31.97 -0.64
CA PRO A 11 38.25 -33.41 -0.43
C PRO A 11 37.14 -34.18 -1.16
N THR A 12 37.56 -35.07 -2.06
CA THR A 12 36.74 -36.13 -2.67
C THR A 12 36.60 -37.31 -1.71
N ALA A 13 35.37 -37.72 -1.41
CA ALA A 13 35.06 -39.01 -0.79
C ALA A 13 33.76 -39.60 -1.37
N PRO A 14 33.59 -40.94 -1.40
CA PRO A 14 32.91 -41.63 -2.49
C PRO A 14 31.39 -41.80 -2.33
N LEU A 15 30.71 -41.90 -3.47
CA LEU A 15 29.37 -42.45 -3.63
C LEU A 15 29.36 -43.94 -3.28
N HIS A 16 28.71 -44.31 -2.17
CA HIS A 16 27.83 -45.49 -2.00
C HIS A 16 27.65 -45.75 -0.49
N ILE A 17 26.43 -45.58 0.02
CA ILE A 17 25.68 -46.51 0.89
C ILE A 17 24.33 -45.84 1.16
N LEU A 18 23.30 -46.40 0.54
CA LEU A 18 21.91 -46.05 0.72
C LEU A 18 21.26 -47.32 1.26
N ARG A 19 20.87 -47.36 2.54
CA ARG A 19 19.70 -48.12 3.01
C ARG A 19 19.44 -47.93 4.51
N GLN A 20 18.18 -47.57 4.78
CA GLN A 20 17.39 -47.84 5.99
C GLN A 20 17.68 -47.01 7.25
N ALA A 21 16.98 -45.89 7.37
CA ALA A 21 16.40 -45.45 8.65
C ALA A 21 15.00 -44.86 8.38
N GLY A 22 14.00 -45.41 9.06
CA GLY A 22 12.58 -45.26 8.77
C GLY A 22 12.03 -43.84 8.86
N ARG A 23 11.12 -43.52 7.93
CA ARG A 23 10.21 -42.38 8.00
C ARG A 23 9.31 -42.51 9.24
N ARG A 24 9.63 -41.80 10.32
CA ARG A 24 8.60 -41.38 11.29
C ARG A 24 7.91 -40.14 10.70
N VAL A 25 6.74 -40.35 10.13
CA VAL A 25 5.80 -39.28 9.80
C VAL A 25 5.29 -38.71 11.12
N ILE A 26 5.75 -37.51 11.49
CA ILE A 26 5.14 -36.73 12.57
C ILE A 26 3.82 -36.18 12.02
N PRO A 27 2.65 -36.50 12.59
CA PRO A 27 1.39 -35.94 12.11
C PRO A 27 1.39 -34.43 12.37
N LEU A 28 1.12 -33.65 11.31
CA LEU A 28 0.79 -32.22 11.46
C LEU A 28 -0.43 -32.10 12.40
N PRO A 29 -0.43 -31.17 13.37
CA PRO A 29 -1.59 -30.96 14.21
C PRO A 29 -2.77 -30.52 13.34
N ARG A 30 -3.90 -31.22 13.49
CA ARG A 30 -5.18 -30.82 12.89
C ARG A 30 -5.50 -29.38 13.33
N PRO A 31 -6.01 -28.52 12.44
CA PRO A 31 -6.37 -27.16 12.84
C PRO A 31 -7.42 -27.24 13.95
N LEU A 32 -7.08 -26.66 15.10
CA LEU A 32 -8.02 -26.42 16.18
C LEU A 32 -9.18 -25.60 15.60
N ARG A 33 -10.38 -26.17 15.68
CA ARG A 33 -11.65 -25.56 15.33
C ARG A 33 -11.73 -24.20 16.02
N ARG A 34 -11.47 -23.11 15.27
CA ARG A 34 -11.54 -21.74 15.77
C ARG A 34 -12.94 -21.52 16.35
N SER A 35 -12.98 -21.20 17.64
CA SER A 35 -14.17 -20.65 18.28
C SER A 35 -14.56 -19.39 17.53
N ARG A 36 -15.82 -19.32 17.08
CA ARG A 36 -16.44 -18.14 16.47
C ARG A 36 -16.34 -16.99 17.48
N ARG A 37 -15.31 -16.14 17.36
CA ARG A 37 -15.41 -14.76 17.85
C ARG A 37 -16.28 -14.01 16.85
N THR A 38 -17.35 -13.45 17.39
CA THR A 38 -18.34 -12.60 16.75
C THR A 38 -17.66 -11.55 15.89
N THR A 39 -17.77 -11.71 14.57
CA THR A 39 -17.58 -10.62 13.61
C THR A 39 -18.55 -9.51 14.00
N ALA A 40 -18.03 -8.31 14.29
CA ALA A 40 -18.85 -7.11 14.27
C ALA A 40 -19.52 -7.08 12.90
N ALA A 41 -20.85 -7.16 12.90
CA ALA A 41 -21.63 -7.17 11.68
C ALA A 41 -21.42 -5.83 10.96
N MET A 42 -20.59 -5.82 9.93
CA MET A 42 -20.67 -4.76 8.93
C MET A 42 -22.04 -4.89 8.27
N ALA A 43 -22.74 -3.76 8.21
CA ALA A 43 -24.12 -3.66 7.78
C ALA A 43 -24.38 -4.47 6.51
N SER A 44 -25.44 -5.27 6.54
CA SER A 44 -25.93 -6.02 5.39
C SER A 44 -26.22 -5.05 4.24
N VAL A 45 -25.34 -5.03 3.24
CA VAL A 45 -25.62 -4.36 1.97
C VAL A 45 -26.72 -5.15 1.27
N SER A 46 -27.96 -4.71 1.48
CA SER A 46 -29.11 -5.15 0.67
C SER A 46 -29.36 -4.10 -0.41
N SER A 47 -28.99 -4.43 -1.65
CA SER A 47 -29.69 -3.99 -2.88
C SER A 47 -29.02 -4.65 -4.09
N GLY A 48 -29.83 -5.09 -5.06
CA GLY A 48 -29.46 -5.97 -6.18
C GLY A 48 -28.55 -5.38 -7.27
N THR A 49 -27.66 -4.46 -6.92
CA THR A 49 -26.57 -4.03 -7.81
C THR A 49 -25.32 -4.84 -7.51
N PRO A 50 -24.68 -5.48 -8.51
CA PRO A 50 -23.43 -6.19 -8.27
C PRO A 50 -22.38 -5.22 -7.70
N SER A 51 -21.64 -5.65 -6.67
CA SER A 51 -20.58 -4.84 -6.06
C SER A 51 -19.64 -4.26 -7.13
N PRO A 52 -19.22 -2.99 -7.00
CA PRO A 52 -18.39 -2.35 -8.00
C PRO A 52 -17.07 -3.11 -8.20
N VAL A 53 -16.64 -3.21 -9.44
CA VAL A 53 -15.36 -3.82 -9.81
C VAL A 53 -14.26 -2.79 -9.58
N VAL A 54 -13.20 -3.21 -8.88
CA VAL A 54 -11.98 -2.40 -8.69
C VAL A 54 -10.91 -2.93 -9.63
N LEU A 55 -10.44 -2.11 -10.57
CA LEU A 55 -9.37 -2.49 -11.48
C LEU A 55 -8.06 -1.86 -11.02
N GLY A 56 -7.10 -2.68 -10.59
CA GLY A 56 -5.76 -2.22 -10.27
C GLY A 56 -4.80 -2.41 -11.44
N CYS A 57 -3.97 -1.41 -11.65
CA CYS A 57 -2.97 -1.37 -12.71
C CYS A 57 -1.62 -1.03 -12.12
N GLY A 58 -0.66 -1.95 -12.17
CA GLY A 58 0.66 -1.68 -11.65
C GLY A 58 1.44 -2.91 -11.18
N GLY A 59 2.46 -2.62 -10.38
CA GLY A 59 3.47 -3.60 -9.98
C GLY A 59 2.95 -4.62 -8.98
N ILE A 60 3.31 -5.87 -9.23
CA ILE A 60 3.26 -6.98 -8.29
C ILE A 60 4.68 -7.54 -8.18
N SER A 61 5.07 -7.93 -6.98
CA SER A 61 6.41 -8.43 -6.68
C SER A 61 6.36 -9.68 -5.82
N VAL A 62 7.51 -10.33 -5.69
CA VAL A 62 7.80 -11.17 -4.52
C VAL A 62 8.78 -10.39 -3.67
N ASP A 63 8.44 -10.25 -2.40
CA ASP A 63 9.28 -9.63 -1.39
C ASP A 63 10.02 -10.71 -0.61
N TYR A 64 11.34 -10.54 -0.50
CA TYR A 64 12.21 -11.38 0.30
C TYR A 64 12.52 -10.63 1.59
N LEU A 65 11.91 -11.10 2.68
CA LEU A 65 12.06 -10.53 4.01
C LEU A 65 13.11 -11.33 4.77
N ALA A 66 14.29 -10.73 4.95
CA ALA A 66 15.40 -11.32 5.68
C ALA A 66 15.52 -10.70 7.08
N THR A 67 15.24 -11.47 8.12
CA THR A 67 15.44 -11.05 9.51
C THR A 67 16.92 -11.19 9.86
N VAL A 68 17.52 -10.17 10.46
CA VAL A 68 18.94 -10.13 10.86
C VAL A 68 19.09 -9.77 12.34
N ALA A 69 20.19 -10.19 12.97
CA ALA A 69 20.43 -9.85 14.38
C ALA A 69 20.68 -8.34 14.58
N SER A 70 21.41 -7.75 13.64
CA SER A 70 21.70 -6.33 13.54
C SER A 70 21.92 -5.98 12.06
N PHE A 71 21.75 -4.72 11.70
CA PHE A 71 22.09 -4.30 10.34
C PHE A 71 23.59 -4.41 10.08
N PRO A 72 24.01 -4.85 8.88
CA PRO A 72 25.41 -4.92 8.52
C PRO A 72 25.94 -3.50 8.26
N ASN A 73 27.17 -3.22 8.68
CA ASN A 73 27.91 -2.07 8.17
C ASN A 73 28.28 -2.29 6.69
N PRO A 74 28.73 -1.25 5.97
CA PRO A 74 29.33 -1.45 4.65
C PRO A 74 30.38 -2.57 4.69
N ASP A 75 30.34 -3.45 3.70
CA ASP A 75 31.20 -4.63 3.52
C ASP A 75 31.05 -5.78 4.55
N ASP A 76 30.21 -5.62 5.58
CA ASP A 76 29.91 -6.71 6.50
C ASP A 76 29.16 -7.85 5.79
N LYS A 77 29.55 -9.08 6.12
CA LYS A 77 28.84 -10.30 5.72
C LYS A 77 28.17 -10.90 6.93
N ILE A 78 26.86 -10.70 7.03
CA ILE A 78 26.05 -11.28 8.09
C ILE A 78 25.12 -12.36 7.54
N ARG A 79 24.81 -13.35 8.39
CA ARG A 79 23.84 -14.40 8.08
C ARG A 79 22.44 -13.94 8.52
N SER A 80 21.43 -14.18 7.69
CA SER A 80 20.04 -13.99 8.10
C SER A 80 19.63 -15.03 9.15
N LEU A 81 18.83 -14.60 10.12
CA LEU A 81 18.21 -15.43 11.13
C LEU A 81 17.00 -16.18 10.56
N ALA A 82 16.25 -15.52 9.68
CA ALA A 82 15.12 -16.07 8.95
C ALA A 82 15.04 -15.43 7.56
N LEU A 83 14.43 -16.15 6.62
CA LEU A 83 14.07 -15.65 5.30
C LEU A 83 12.62 -16.05 5.02
N LYS A 84 11.77 -15.06 4.77
CA LYS A 84 10.38 -15.24 4.36
C LYS A 84 10.22 -14.70 2.94
N MET A 85 9.48 -15.42 2.11
CA MET A 85 9.10 -14.99 0.77
C MET A 85 7.58 -14.80 0.75
N GLN A 86 7.12 -13.67 0.23
CA GLN A 86 5.71 -13.30 0.20
C GLN A 86 5.39 -12.50 -1.07
N GLY A 87 4.16 -12.58 -1.56
CA GLY A 87 3.68 -11.67 -2.59
C GLY A 87 3.63 -10.23 -2.08
N GLY A 88 3.86 -9.29 -2.98
CA GLY A 88 3.94 -7.88 -2.64
C GLY A 88 3.65 -6.95 -3.80
N GLY A 89 4.12 -5.72 -3.63
CA GLY A 89 3.91 -4.63 -4.58
C GLY A 89 2.60 -3.90 -4.35
N ASN A 90 2.61 -2.58 -4.53
CA ASN A 90 1.52 -1.70 -4.13
C ASN A 90 0.17 -2.14 -4.69
N THR A 91 0.11 -2.47 -5.97
CA THR A 91 -1.14 -2.90 -6.62
C THR A 91 -1.59 -4.26 -6.12
N GLY A 92 -0.66 -5.20 -5.90
CA GLY A 92 -0.98 -6.51 -5.31
C GLY A 92 -1.59 -6.36 -3.92
N ASN A 93 -0.92 -5.60 -3.06
CA ASN A 93 -1.34 -5.36 -1.68
C ASN A 93 -2.69 -4.63 -1.60
N ALA A 94 -2.87 -3.59 -2.42
CA ALA A 94 -4.12 -2.85 -2.58
C ALA A 94 -5.30 -3.76 -2.95
N LEU A 95 -5.12 -4.61 -3.96
CA LEU A 95 -6.20 -5.45 -4.46
C LEU A 95 -6.49 -6.63 -3.54
N THR A 96 -5.49 -7.20 -2.88
CA THR A 96 -5.71 -8.17 -1.79
C THR A 96 -6.51 -7.54 -0.65
N ALA A 97 -6.18 -6.33 -0.23
CA ALA A 97 -6.96 -5.60 0.77
C ALA A 97 -8.42 -5.39 0.32
N ALA A 98 -8.61 -4.93 -0.92
CA ALA A 98 -9.93 -4.75 -1.51
C ALA A 98 -10.76 -6.04 -1.51
N ALA A 99 -10.17 -7.18 -1.89
CA ALA A 99 -10.86 -8.46 -1.89
C ALA A 99 -11.28 -8.89 -0.48
N ARG A 100 -10.37 -8.76 0.51
CA ARG A 100 -10.66 -9.10 1.91
C ARG A 100 -11.76 -8.23 2.52
N LEU A 101 -11.98 -7.02 1.98
CA LEU A 101 -13.11 -6.14 2.31
C LEU A 101 -14.41 -6.48 1.54
N GLY A 102 -14.40 -7.54 0.74
CA GLY A 102 -15.58 -8.02 -0.02
C GLY A 102 -15.81 -7.31 -1.36
N LEU A 103 -14.82 -6.56 -1.87
CA LEU A 103 -14.88 -5.97 -3.21
C LEU A 103 -14.53 -7.02 -4.27
N ARG A 104 -14.65 -6.63 -5.54
CA ARG A 104 -14.37 -7.49 -6.70
C ARG A 104 -13.15 -6.99 -7.48
N PRO A 105 -11.93 -7.20 -6.96
CA PRO A 105 -10.73 -6.69 -7.61
C PRO A 105 -10.35 -7.51 -8.85
N ARG A 106 -9.86 -6.79 -9.86
CA ARG A 106 -9.19 -7.35 -11.04
C ARG A 106 -7.88 -6.63 -11.22
N ILE A 107 -6.89 -7.33 -11.78
CA ILE A 107 -5.56 -6.75 -11.94
C ILE A 107 -5.04 -6.84 -13.38
N ILE A 108 -4.58 -5.71 -13.90
CA ILE A 108 -3.75 -5.65 -15.11
C ILE A 108 -2.30 -5.54 -14.67
N SER A 109 -1.55 -6.61 -14.88
CA SER A 109 -0.14 -6.68 -14.53
C SER A 109 0.61 -7.66 -15.41
N LYS A 110 1.86 -7.94 -15.07
CA LYS A 110 2.70 -8.90 -15.77
C LYS A 110 3.46 -9.73 -14.74
N VAL A 111 3.70 -11.00 -15.05
CA VAL A 111 4.57 -11.87 -14.27
C VAL A 111 5.48 -12.68 -15.18
N ALA A 112 6.59 -13.15 -14.63
CA ALA A 112 7.46 -14.11 -15.31
C ALA A 112 6.85 -15.51 -15.29
N ASN A 113 7.13 -16.32 -16.31
CA ASN A 113 6.74 -17.73 -16.39
C ASN A 113 7.69 -18.62 -15.58
N ASP A 114 7.85 -18.31 -14.30
CA ASP A 114 8.73 -19.02 -13.37
C ASP A 114 7.98 -19.39 -12.08
N ALA A 115 8.70 -19.94 -11.11
CA ALA A 115 8.11 -20.35 -9.84
C ALA A 115 7.61 -19.14 -9.03
N GLN A 116 8.27 -17.98 -9.13
CA GLN A 116 7.87 -16.77 -8.43
C GLN A 116 6.58 -16.21 -9.02
N GLY A 117 6.48 -16.09 -10.34
CA GLY A 117 5.26 -15.64 -11.01
C GLY A 117 4.07 -16.56 -10.74
N ARG A 118 4.27 -17.88 -10.71
CA ARG A 118 3.23 -18.84 -10.29
C ARG A 118 2.80 -18.64 -8.83
N SER A 119 3.75 -18.33 -7.93
CA SER A 119 3.44 -18.04 -6.53
C SER A 119 2.57 -16.79 -6.38
N ILE A 120 2.93 -15.69 -7.06
CA ILE A 120 2.14 -14.45 -7.06
C ILE A 120 0.71 -14.71 -7.55
N LEU A 121 0.56 -15.44 -8.66
CA LEU A 121 -0.76 -15.78 -9.21
C LEU A 121 -1.62 -16.56 -8.21
N ASN A 122 -1.05 -17.60 -7.59
CA ASN A 122 -1.76 -18.43 -6.62
C ASN A 122 -2.18 -17.63 -5.39
N GLU A 123 -1.31 -16.73 -4.90
CA GLU A 123 -1.58 -15.89 -3.73
C GLU A 123 -2.72 -14.91 -4.00
N LEU A 124 -2.65 -14.16 -5.12
CA LEU A 124 -3.72 -13.25 -5.55
C LEU A 124 -5.06 -13.99 -5.72
N GLN A 125 -5.05 -15.16 -6.36
CA GLN A 125 -6.26 -15.96 -6.56
C GLN A 125 -6.83 -16.51 -5.24
N SER A 126 -5.96 -16.85 -4.27
CA SER A 126 -6.40 -17.32 -2.96
C SER A 126 -7.07 -16.24 -2.12
N ASP A 127 -6.77 -14.98 -2.40
CA ASP A 127 -7.43 -13.80 -1.87
C ASP A 127 -8.56 -13.32 -2.80
N ASP A 128 -9.10 -14.14 -3.72
CA ASP A 128 -10.21 -13.81 -4.62
C ASP A 128 -9.96 -12.61 -5.59
N VAL A 129 -8.69 -12.33 -5.93
CA VAL A 129 -8.34 -11.34 -6.96
C VAL A 129 -8.37 -11.98 -8.35
N ASP A 130 -9.14 -11.39 -9.28
CA ASP A 130 -9.21 -11.85 -10.68
C ASP A 130 -7.92 -11.52 -11.44
N THR A 131 -7.17 -12.56 -11.78
CA THR A 131 -5.87 -12.52 -12.45
C THR A 131 -5.94 -12.74 -13.96
N SER A 132 -7.14 -12.75 -14.56
CA SER A 132 -7.35 -13.06 -15.99
C SER A 132 -6.65 -12.08 -16.94
N TYR A 133 -6.28 -10.89 -16.46
CA TYR A 133 -5.59 -9.84 -17.25
C TYR A 133 -4.09 -9.74 -16.93
N ILE A 134 -3.52 -10.71 -16.20
CA ILE A 134 -2.07 -10.78 -16.01
C ILE A 134 -1.39 -11.41 -17.22
N LEU A 135 -0.42 -10.70 -17.79
CA LEU A 135 0.42 -11.23 -18.85
C LEU A 135 1.53 -12.10 -18.27
N VAL A 136 1.53 -13.39 -18.60
CA VAL A 136 2.62 -14.32 -18.29
C VAL A 136 3.61 -14.35 -19.45
N ARG A 137 4.90 -14.05 -19.18
CA ARG A 137 5.97 -14.01 -20.20
C ARG A 137 7.23 -14.71 -19.72
N ILE A 138 8.03 -15.25 -20.64
CA ILE A 138 9.35 -15.82 -20.31
C ILE A 138 10.20 -14.75 -19.61
N ALA A 139 10.88 -15.13 -18.53
CA ALA A 139 11.63 -14.22 -17.66
C ALA A 139 12.67 -13.41 -18.46
N ILE A 140 12.62 -12.09 -18.29
CA ILE A 140 13.69 -11.16 -18.66
C ILE A 140 14.44 -10.86 -17.34
N PRO A 141 15.78 -10.64 -17.34
CA PRO A 141 16.51 -10.34 -16.11
C PRO A 141 15.82 -9.27 -15.27
N GLN A 142 15.44 -9.63 -14.05
CA GLN A 142 14.69 -8.75 -13.16
C GLN A 142 15.63 -7.87 -12.35
N ARG A 143 15.19 -6.65 -12.03
CA ARG A 143 15.97 -5.70 -11.23
C ARG A 143 15.57 -5.87 -9.76
N PHE A 144 16.53 -6.25 -8.94
CA PHE A 144 16.37 -6.26 -7.49
C PHE A 144 16.47 -4.84 -6.95
N SER A 145 15.49 -4.45 -6.14
CA SER A 145 15.56 -3.25 -5.31
C SER A 145 15.61 -3.68 -3.85
N ALA A 146 16.60 -3.20 -3.11
CA ALA A 146 16.72 -3.44 -1.69
C ALA A 146 16.14 -2.23 -0.94
N ASN A 147 15.05 -2.44 -0.21
CA ASN A 147 14.44 -1.45 0.63
C ASN A 147 14.75 -1.72 2.11
N HIS A 148 14.78 -0.66 2.88
CA HIS A 148 14.94 -0.72 4.32
C HIS A 148 13.58 -0.44 4.97
N SER A 149 12.95 -1.49 5.50
CA SER A 149 11.85 -1.36 6.44
C SER A 149 12.42 -1.17 7.84
N GLY A 150 11.94 -0.17 8.59
CA GLY A 150 12.42 0.09 9.94
C GLY A 150 12.19 -1.14 10.84
N GLY A 151 13.24 -1.71 11.43
CA GLY A 151 13.14 -2.95 12.19
C GLY A 151 14.44 -3.76 12.19
N ARG A 152 14.39 -5.08 12.43
CA ARG A 152 15.53 -6.00 12.23
C ARG A 152 15.46 -6.71 10.86
N GLU A 153 14.68 -6.20 9.93
CA GLU A 153 14.36 -6.87 8.67
C GLU A 153 14.85 -6.07 7.47
N ARG A 154 15.25 -6.79 6.40
CA ARG A 154 15.51 -6.22 5.08
C ARG A 154 14.52 -6.78 4.10
N GLU A 155 13.95 -5.91 3.29
CA GLU A 155 13.03 -6.26 2.23
C GLU A 155 13.75 -6.12 0.88
N PHE A 156 13.80 -7.20 0.12
CA PHE A 156 14.24 -7.15 -1.27
C PHE A 156 13.04 -7.38 -2.17
N THR A 157 12.67 -6.33 -2.90
CA THR A 157 11.55 -6.35 -3.82
C THR A 157 12.07 -6.51 -5.24
N ILE A 158 11.50 -7.45 -5.97
CA ILE A 158 11.78 -7.58 -7.40
C ILE A 158 10.69 -6.88 -8.20
N HIS A 159 11.03 -5.78 -8.86
CA HIS A 159 10.07 -4.98 -9.60
C HIS A 159 9.98 -5.40 -11.06
N LEU A 160 8.74 -5.61 -11.51
CA LEU A 160 8.42 -5.61 -12.93
C LEU A 160 7.72 -4.30 -13.29
N HIS A 161 8.36 -3.50 -14.15
CA HIS A 161 7.78 -2.25 -14.63
C HIS A 161 6.66 -2.54 -15.64
N ILE A 162 5.48 -2.00 -15.36
CA ILE A 162 4.33 -1.94 -16.29
C ILE A 162 4.11 -0.48 -16.65
N ILE A 163 3.78 -0.24 -17.91
CA ILE A 163 3.43 1.10 -18.41
C ILE A 163 1.99 1.37 -17.98
N VAL A 164 1.80 2.30 -17.05
CA VAL A 164 0.49 2.63 -16.44
C VAL A 164 -0.24 3.74 -17.21
N ASP A 165 0.48 4.48 -18.06
CA ASP A 165 0.02 5.73 -18.66
C ASP A 165 -1.13 5.52 -19.66
N GLU A 166 -1.00 4.55 -20.57
CA GLU A 166 -2.04 4.28 -21.58
C GLU A 166 -3.37 3.86 -20.95
N GLN A 167 -3.32 3.04 -19.91
CA GLN A 167 -4.51 2.56 -19.19
C GLN A 167 -5.22 3.70 -18.48
N THR A 168 -4.46 4.66 -17.94
CA THR A 168 -4.97 5.85 -17.26
C THR A 168 -5.70 6.76 -18.25
N VAL A 169 -5.11 6.98 -19.43
CA VAL A 169 -5.75 7.74 -20.52
C VAL A 169 -7.06 7.08 -20.95
N GLN A 170 -7.07 5.77 -21.17
CA GLN A 170 -8.27 5.03 -21.57
C GLN A 170 -9.38 5.08 -20.51
N ALA A 171 -9.02 4.94 -19.23
CA ALA A 171 -9.98 5.07 -18.13
C ALA A 171 -10.60 6.47 -18.07
N SER A 172 -9.77 7.51 -18.24
CA SER A 172 -10.20 8.91 -18.25
C SER A 172 -11.17 9.19 -19.40
N GLN A 173 -10.86 8.74 -20.62
CA GLN A 173 -11.73 8.86 -21.80
C GLN A 173 -13.11 8.21 -21.59
N ARG A 174 -13.16 7.14 -20.78
CA ARG A 174 -14.40 6.43 -20.41
C ARG A 174 -15.09 7.00 -19.17
N LYS A 175 -14.58 8.08 -18.60
CA LYS A 175 -15.08 8.71 -17.35
C LYS A 175 -15.11 7.74 -16.17
N ILE A 176 -14.20 6.77 -16.15
CA ILE A 176 -14.00 5.88 -15.01
C ILE A 176 -13.22 6.66 -13.95
N PRO A 177 -13.68 6.71 -12.69
CA PRO A 177 -12.93 7.38 -11.63
C PRO A 177 -11.55 6.75 -11.41
N ILE A 178 -10.52 7.58 -11.31
CA ILE A 178 -9.13 7.13 -11.18
C ILE A 178 -8.61 7.49 -9.79
N LEU A 179 -8.16 6.48 -9.05
CA LEU A 179 -7.40 6.63 -7.81
C LEU A 179 -5.91 6.44 -8.13
N ILE A 180 -5.08 7.40 -7.73
CA ILE A 180 -3.62 7.26 -7.81
C ILE A 180 -3.05 7.13 -6.40
N ASP A 181 -2.32 6.04 -6.17
CA ASP A 181 -1.42 5.89 -5.04
C ASP A 181 -0.05 6.51 -5.37
N ALA A 182 0.27 7.63 -4.73
CA ALA A 182 1.45 8.44 -4.96
C ALA A 182 2.41 8.37 -3.76
N GLU A 183 3.25 7.34 -3.75
CA GLU A 183 4.26 7.17 -2.69
C GLU A 183 5.36 8.24 -2.70
N ARG A 184 5.92 8.50 -3.88
CA ARG A 184 7.10 9.37 -4.07
C ARG A 184 7.07 10.00 -5.46
N LYS A 185 7.77 11.13 -5.61
CA LYS A 185 8.05 11.71 -6.92
C LYS A 185 8.76 10.71 -7.82
N ARG A 186 8.27 10.59 -9.04
CA ARG A 186 8.90 9.82 -10.11
C ARG A 186 8.53 10.43 -11.45
N GLU A 187 9.35 10.15 -12.45
CA GLU A 187 9.09 10.53 -13.84
C GLU A 187 7.69 10.02 -14.28
N GLY A 188 6.95 10.86 -15.03
CA GLY A 188 5.59 10.57 -15.50
C GLY A 188 4.46 10.74 -14.49
N LEU A 189 4.74 10.85 -13.18
CA LEU A 189 3.68 10.97 -12.16
C LEU A 189 2.86 12.26 -12.30
N ASP A 190 3.48 13.37 -12.65
CA ASP A 190 2.80 14.66 -12.79
C ASP A 190 1.73 14.62 -13.90
N GLU A 191 2.02 13.93 -15.01
CA GLU A 191 1.08 13.72 -16.11
C GLU A 191 -0.08 12.82 -15.67
N LEU A 192 0.22 11.73 -14.95
CA LEU A 192 -0.78 10.81 -14.41
C LEU A 192 -1.75 11.52 -13.46
N LEU A 193 -1.23 12.39 -12.57
CA LEU A 193 -2.05 13.13 -11.60
C LEU A 193 -3.13 14.01 -12.25
N ASN A 194 -2.94 14.49 -13.47
CA ASN A 194 -3.95 15.28 -14.19
C ASN A 194 -5.22 14.48 -14.53
N PHE A 195 -5.10 13.15 -14.62
CA PHE A 195 -6.23 12.25 -14.86
C PHE A 195 -6.91 11.76 -13.58
N ALA A 196 -6.29 11.99 -12.41
CA ALA A 196 -6.79 11.49 -11.13
C ALA A 196 -8.12 12.14 -10.75
N SER A 197 -9.05 11.31 -10.28
CA SER A 197 -10.23 11.76 -9.53
C SER A 197 -9.95 11.81 -8.03
N TYR A 198 -9.04 10.95 -7.57
CA TYR A 198 -8.69 10.75 -6.17
C TYR A 198 -7.19 10.48 -6.05
N VAL A 199 -6.57 10.98 -4.99
CA VAL A 199 -5.16 10.71 -4.70
C VAL A 199 -5.01 10.22 -3.27
N VAL A 200 -4.24 9.15 -3.09
CA VAL A 200 -3.74 8.68 -1.80
C VAL A 200 -2.23 8.80 -1.86
N CYS A 201 -1.58 9.28 -0.81
CA CYS A 201 -0.14 9.49 -0.84
C CYS A 201 0.51 9.37 0.53
N SER A 202 1.82 9.17 0.54
CA SER A 202 2.61 9.10 1.77
C SER A 202 2.76 10.48 2.43
N ALA A 203 3.03 10.52 3.74
CA ALA A 203 3.24 11.75 4.51
C ALA A 203 4.19 12.77 3.86
N LYS A 204 5.24 12.29 3.19
CA LYS A 204 6.28 13.14 2.60
C LYS A 204 5.93 13.64 1.20
N PHE A 205 5.03 12.96 0.50
CA PHE A 205 4.75 13.24 -0.90
C PHE A 205 4.17 14.64 -1.15
N PRO A 206 3.11 15.11 -0.45
CA PRO A 206 2.49 16.40 -0.74
C PRO A 206 3.48 17.57 -0.66
N GLN A 207 4.29 17.64 0.39
CA GLN A 207 5.27 18.71 0.57
C GLN A 207 6.39 18.63 -0.47
N ALA A 208 6.89 17.41 -0.75
CA ALA A 208 7.89 17.22 -1.80
C ALA A 208 7.34 17.67 -3.16
N TRP A 209 6.09 17.32 -3.49
CA TRP A 209 5.41 17.65 -4.75
C TRP A 209 5.15 19.15 -4.90
N THR A 210 4.61 19.78 -3.87
CA THR A 210 4.17 21.18 -3.93
C THR A 210 5.27 22.19 -3.62
N GLY A 211 6.25 21.84 -2.79
CA GLY A 211 7.18 22.77 -2.14
C GLY A 211 6.60 23.47 -0.89
N ALA A 212 5.43 23.04 -0.40
CA ALA A 212 4.78 23.66 0.74
C ALA A 212 5.45 23.35 2.10
N SER A 213 5.30 24.29 3.04
CA SER A 213 5.87 24.23 4.40
C SER A 213 5.23 23.17 5.30
N SER A 214 3.97 22.81 5.07
CA SER A 214 3.23 21.84 5.88
C SER A 214 2.26 21.02 5.04
N ILE A 215 1.79 19.89 5.58
CA ILE A 215 0.84 18.99 4.89
C ILE A 215 -0.48 19.72 4.56
N PRO A 216 -1.14 20.47 5.48
CA PRO A 216 -2.38 21.17 5.15
C PRO A 216 -2.22 22.18 3.99
N VAL A 217 -1.14 22.96 3.99
CA VAL A 217 -0.82 23.90 2.91
C VAL A 217 -0.54 23.15 1.60
N ALA A 218 0.19 22.03 1.67
CA ALA A 218 0.43 21.17 0.52
C ALA A 218 -0.88 20.66 -0.09
N LEU A 219 -1.85 20.24 0.74
CA LEU A 219 -3.14 19.75 0.26
C LEU A 219 -3.95 20.83 -0.45
N VAL A 220 -3.98 22.07 0.07
CA VAL A 220 -4.58 23.21 -0.64
C VAL A 220 -3.88 23.42 -1.99
N SER A 221 -2.54 23.35 -2.03
CA SER A 221 -1.78 23.54 -3.27
C SER A 221 -2.00 22.42 -4.29
N MET A 222 -2.10 21.16 -3.84
CA MET A 222 -2.45 20.02 -4.69
C MET A 222 -3.82 20.19 -5.34
N LEU A 223 -4.84 20.50 -4.55
CA LEU A 223 -6.19 20.73 -5.07
C LEU A 223 -6.23 21.96 -5.99
N SER A 224 -5.50 23.03 -5.67
CA SER A 224 -5.42 24.20 -6.56
C SER A 224 -4.82 23.86 -7.93
N ARG A 225 -3.77 23.03 -7.97
CA ARG A 225 -3.11 22.60 -9.21
C ARG A 225 -3.86 21.49 -9.97
N LEU A 226 -4.69 20.70 -9.29
CA LEU A 226 -5.36 19.51 -9.83
C LEU A 226 -6.89 19.65 -9.70
N PRO A 227 -7.56 20.34 -10.64
CA PRO A 227 -8.98 20.70 -10.52
C PRO A 227 -9.95 19.52 -10.55
N ASN A 228 -9.53 18.40 -11.16
CA ASN A 228 -10.35 17.18 -11.28
C ASN A 228 -10.41 16.34 -9.99
N ILE A 229 -9.49 16.62 -9.03
CA ILE A 229 -9.42 15.86 -7.80
C ILE A 229 -10.57 16.25 -6.86
N LYS A 230 -11.32 15.22 -6.46
CA LYS A 230 -12.41 15.32 -5.48
C LYS A 230 -11.87 15.25 -4.05
N PHE A 231 -10.85 14.43 -3.80
CA PHE A 231 -10.11 14.46 -2.54
C PHE A 231 -8.68 13.95 -2.66
N VAL A 232 -7.88 14.36 -1.68
CA VAL A 232 -6.53 13.84 -1.45
C VAL A 232 -6.47 13.28 -0.03
N ILE A 233 -5.91 12.09 0.13
CA ILE A 233 -5.60 11.46 1.43
C ILE A 233 -4.08 11.38 1.59
N VAL A 234 -3.61 11.74 2.78
CA VAL A 234 -2.22 11.61 3.19
C VAL A 234 -2.17 10.60 4.35
N THR A 235 -1.46 9.49 4.15
CA THR A 235 -1.19 8.54 5.24
C THR A 235 -0.09 9.08 6.14
N LEU A 236 -0.30 8.98 7.45
CA LEU A 236 0.58 9.51 8.50
C LEU A 236 1.17 8.38 9.38
N GLY A 237 1.16 7.14 8.87
CA GLY A 237 1.59 5.94 9.59
C GLY A 237 0.73 5.71 10.84
N GLU A 238 1.38 5.47 11.99
CA GLU A 238 0.72 5.27 13.29
C GLU A 238 -0.19 6.44 13.74
N LYS A 239 -0.07 7.61 13.10
CA LYS A 239 -0.92 8.78 13.38
C LYS A 239 -2.22 8.76 12.58
N GLY A 240 -2.45 7.76 11.73
CA GLY A 240 -3.63 7.62 10.89
C GLY A 240 -3.50 8.36 9.57
N CYS A 241 -4.47 9.21 9.22
CA CYS A 241 -4.48 9.90 7.93
C CYS A 241 -5.15 11.28 7.98
N LEU A 242 -4.77 12.16 7.05
CA LEU A 242 -5.45 13.42 6.79
C LEU A 242 -6.03 13.43 5.38
N MET A 243 -7.32 13.71 5.26
CA MET A 243 -8.02 13.87 3.99
C MET A 243 -8.46 15.32 3.80
N PHE A 244 -8.25 15.85 2.60
CA PHE A 244 -8.91 17.07 2.14
C PHE A 244 -9.93 16.69 1.07
N GLU A 245 -11.21 16.86 1.38
CA GLU A 245 -12.30 16.71 0.43
C GLU A 245 -12.72 18.05 -0.16
N ARG A 246 -12.69 18.18 -1.48
CA ARG A 246 -13.16 19.36 -2.22
C ARG A 246 -14.68 19.39 -2.24
N SER A 247 -15.24 20.58 -2.02
CA SER A 247 -16.65 20.87 -2.28
C SER A 247 -16.85 21.29 -3.74
N MET A 248 -17.90 20.76 -4.37
CA MET A 248 -18.29 21.12 -5.74
C MET A 248 -19.22 22.34 -5.81
N THR A 249 -19.69 22.82 -4.66
CA THR A 249 -20.50 24.03 -4.53
C THR A 249 -19.67 25.14 -3.93
N ASP A 250 -19.77 26.35 -4.48
CA ASP A 250 -19.08 27.50 -3.91
C ASP A 250 -19.54 27.77 -2.48
N ALA A 251 -18.59 28.01 -1.59
CA ALA A 251 -18.83 28.43 -0.22
C ALA A 251 -19.25 29.91 -0.23
N SER A 252 -20.49 30.19 -0.66
CA SER A 252 -21.00 31.57 -0.81
C SER A 252 -21.13 32.30 0.53
N GLU A 253 -21.22 31.56 1.65
CA GLU A 253 -21.47 32.11 3.00
C GLU A 253 -20.53 31.56 4.09
N ALA A 254 -19.55 30.70 3.75
CA ALA A 254 -18.68 30.13 4.78
C ALA A 254 -17.54 31.09 5.14
N GLY A 255 -17.35 31.30 6.46
CA GLY A 255 -16.18 32.01 6.97
C GLY A 255 -14.89 31.34 6.52
N GLU A 256 -13.91 32.17 6.17
CA GLU A 256 -12.58 31.74 5.77
C GLU A 256 -11.81 31.17 6.97
N ILE A 257 -11.08 30.08 6.75
CA ILE A 257 -10.25 29.47 7.79
C ILE A 257 -8.91 29.02 7.23
N ASP A 258 -7.84 29.34 7.95
CA ASP A 258 -6.50 28.87 7.62
C ASP A 258 -6.39 27.34 7.75
N ALA A 259 -5.74 26.71 6.78
CA ALA A 259 -5.59 25.25 6.69
C ALA A 259 -4.86 24.67 7.90
N GLU A 260 -3.82 25.33 8.40
CA GLU A 260 -3.08 24.84 9.57
C GLU A 260 -3.88 25.01 10.86
N ALA A 261 -4.55 26.15 11.03
CA ALA A 261 -5.43 26.41 12.16
C ALA A 261 -6.57 25.38 12.21
N LEU A 262 -7.16 25.06 11.07
CA LEU A 262 -8.20 24.03 10.97
C LEU A 262 -7.65 22.65 11.35
N PHE A 263 -6.50 22.26 10.80
CA PHE A 263 -5.86 20.98 11.12
C PHE A 263 -5.56 20.86 12.62
N LYS A 264 -4.93 21.87 13.23
CA LYS A 264 -4.65 21.92 14.68
C LYS A 264 -5.93 21.85 15.52
N SER A 265 -7.05 22.39 15.03
CA SER A 265 -8.35 22.28 15.70
C SER A 265 -8.89 20.85 15.70
N LEU A 266 -8.67 20.09 14.61
CA LEU A 266 -9.05 18.69 14.53
C LEU A 266 -8.16 17.82 15.43
N GLU A 267 -6.85 18.06 15.45
CA GLU A 267 -5.92 17.33 16.33
C GLU A 267 -6.31 17.44 17.81
N LYS A 268 -6.76 18.62 18.26
CA LYS A 268 -7.24 18.83 19.63
C LYS A 268 -8.49 18.03 20.00
N LYS A 269 -9.24 17.53 19.01
CA LYS A 269 -10.44 16.70 19.22
C LYS A 269 -10.13 15.21 19.25
N VAL A 270 -8.89 14.82 18.96
CA VAL A 270 -8.45 13.42 19.00
C VAL A 270 -8.43 12.95 20.45
N ASP A 271 -9.23 11.94 20.73
CA ASP A 271 -9.26 11.25 22.01
C ASP A 271 -8.21 10.13 22.01
N LEU A 272 -7.07 10.42 22.64
CA LEU A 272 -5.92 9.50 22.74
C LEU A 272 -6.18 8.28 23.63
N SER A 273 -7.30 8.22 24.35
CA SER A 273 -7.65 7.07 25.19
C SER A 273 -8.39 5.97 24.43
N SER A 274 -8.85 6.26 23.21
CA SER A 274 -9.58 5.32 22.37
C SER A 274 -8.63 4.39 21.64
N THR A 275 -8.85 3.08 21.76
CA THR A 275 -8.17 2.06 20.94
C THR A 275 -8.83 1.83 19.59
N ILE A 276 -10.04 2.36 19.40
CA ILE A 276 -10.82 2.21 18.15
C ILE A 276 -10.51 3.39 17.22
N PRO A 277 -10.24 3.14 15.92
CA PRO A 277 -10.12 4.18 14.89
C PRO A 277 -11.32 5.11 14.86
N LYS A 278 -11.07 6.43 14.83
CA LYS A 278 -12.09 7.48 14.72
C LYS A 278 -11.80 8.38 13.53
N CYS A 279 -12.87 8.86 12.91
CA CYS A 279 -12.80 9.94 11.93
C CYS A 279 -13.36 11.23 12.54
N ILE A 280 -12.57 12.30 12.49
CA ILE A 280 -12.94 13.63 12.95
C ILE A 280 -13.00 14.57 11.74
N ALA A 281 -14.21 15.02 11.40
CA ALA A 281 -14.42 15.91 10.26
C ALA A 281 -14.59 17.37 10.71
N SER A 282 -14.11 18.30 9.89
CA SER A 282 -14.52 19.71 9.96
C SER A 282 -15.95 19.89 9.44
N LYS A 283 -16.49 21.10 9.60
CA LYS A 283 -17.73 21.48 8.91
C LYS A 283 -17.57 21.28 7.40
N PRO A 284 -18.62 20.85 6.67
CA PRO A 284 -18.60 20.77 5.22
C PRO A 284 -18.56 22.17 4.60
N ASN A 285 -18.05 22.25 3.36
CA ASN A 285 -18.05 23.44 2.51
C ASN A 285 -17.44 24.71 3.15
N LEU A 286 -16.36 24.55 3.92
CA LEU A 286 -15.54 25.67 4.41
C LEU A 286 -14.66 26.23 3.30
N ARG A 287 -14.44 27.55 3.27
CA ARG A 287 -13.39 28.15 2.45
C ARG A 287 -12.05 28.04 3.20
N ILE A 288 -11.25 27.05 2.83
CA ILE A 288 -9.97 26.75 3.49
C ILE A 288 -8.85 27.47 2.74
N ILE A 289 -8.06 28.27 3.45
CA ILE A 289 -7.03 29.14 2.88
C ILE A 289 -5.64 28.61 3.25
N ALA A 290 -4.70 28.80 2.34
CA ALA A 290 -3.28 28.67 2.64
C ALA A 290 -2.50 29.84 2.06
N ASP A 291 -1.70 30.49 2.92
CA ASP A 291 -0.88 31.64 2.56
C ASP A 291 0.06 31.34 1.39
N GLY A 292 0.08 32.24 0.40
CA GLY A 292 0.89 32.08 -0.81
C GLY A 292 0.38 31.02 -1.81
N VAL A 293 -0.75 30.37 -1.53
CA VAL A 293 -1.34 29.35 -2.42
C VAL A 293 -2.72 29.75 -2.92
N GLY A 294 -3.60 30.23 -2.03
CA GLY A 294 -4.99 30.57 -2.35
C GLY A 294 -5.99 29.86 -1.44
N SER A 295 -7.21 29.63 -1.94
CA SER A 295 -8.27 28.98 -1.17
C SER A 295 -8.99 27.89 -1.96
N ILE A 296 -9.47 26.88 -1.23
CA ILE A 296 -10.27 25.77 -1.78
C ILE A 296 -11.48 25.55 -0.87
N SER A 297 -12.67 25.47 -1.47
CA SER A 297 -13.89 25.09 -0.77
C SER A 297 -13.88 23.59 -0.47
N GLY A 298 -14.16 23.18 0.77
CA GLY A 298 -14.13 21.78 1.15
C GLY A 298 -14.20 21.50 2.64
N ARG A 299 -13.66 20.35 3.06
CA ARG A 299 -13.50 19.99 4.47
C ARG A 299 -12.25 19.14 4.69
N LEU A 300 -11.71 19.20 5.91
CA LEU A 300 -10.66 18.30 6.37
C LEU A 300 -11.27 17.17 7.20
N LEU A 301 -10.75 15.95 7.02
CA LEU A 301 -11.06 14.80 7.84
C LEU A 301 -9.77 14.20 8.38
N LEU A 302 -9.69 14.03 9.69
CA LEU A 302 -8.58 13.40 10.39
C LEU A 302 -9.01 12.00 10.86
N GLY A 303 -8.41 10.97 10.29
CA GLY A 303 -8.59 9.58 10.73
C GLY A 303 -7.47 9.18 11.69
N THR A 304 -7.80 8.51 12.79
CA THR A 304 -6.81 7.92 13.71
C THR A 304 -6.54 6.46 13.35
N ALA A 305 -5.32 5.98 13.59
CA ALA A 305 -4.98 4.56 13.41
C ALA A 305 -5.43 3.73 14.62
N GLU A 306 -5.61 2.42 14.40
CA GLU A 306 -5.79 1.45 15.49
C GLU A 306 -4.42 1.13 16.09
N VAL A 307 -4.33 1.06 17.41
CA VAL A 307 -3.13 0.54 18.08
C VAL A 307 -3.26 -0.97 18.19
N ILE A 308 -2.75 -1.69 17.19
CA ILE A 308 -2.73 -3.16 17.19
C ILE A 308 -1.56 -3.64 18.06
N PRO A 309 -1.81 -4.46 19.10
CA PRO A 309 -0.73 -5.03 19.91
C PRO A 309 0.23 -5.86 19.05
N PRO A 310 1.55 -5.84 19.31
CA PRO A 310 2.52 -6.60 18.51
C PRO A 310 2.24 -8.11 18.42
N GLY A 311 1.57 -8.70 19.42
CA GLY A 311 1.17 -10.11 19.41
C GLY A 311 -0.04 -10.44 18.54
N GLU A 312 -0.78 -9.42 18.10
CA GLU A 312 -1.96 -9.53 17.22
C GLU A 312 -1.65 -9.09 15.78
N LEU A 313 -0.51 -8.45 15.55
CA LEU A 313 0.02 -8.14 14.23
C LEU A 313 0.35 -9.45 13.50
N VAL A 314 -0.59 -9.93 12.69
CA VAL A 314 -0.34 -11.01 11.75
C VAL A 314 0.12 -10.36 10.45
N ASP A 315 1.41 -10.51 10.15
CA ASP A 315 1.99 -10.10 8.87
C ASP A 315 1.45 -10.99 7.73
N THR A 316 0.29 -10.58 7.23
CA THR A 316 -0.35 -11.10 6.03
C THR A 316 -0.08 -10.09 4.94
N THR A 317 0.65 -10.50 3.90
CA THR A 317 0.57 -9.82 2.62
C THR A 317 1.72 -8.88 2.25
N GLY A 318 2.38 -8.32 3.27
CA GLY A 318 2.80 -6.90 3.20
C GLY A 318 1.61 -5.94 3.00
N ALA A 319 0.37 -6.41 3.15
CA ALA A 319 -0.86 -5.69 2.80
C ALA A 319 -1.41 -4.82 3.93
N GLY A 320 -0.73 -4.75 5.07
CA GLY A 320 -1.15 -3.96 6.24
C GLY A 320 -1.38 -2.48 5.90
N ASP A 321 -0.38 -1.85 5.27
CA ASP A 321 -0.46 -0.44 4.87
C ASP A 321 -1.57 -0.21 3.82
N ALA A 322 -1.80 -1.19 2.95
CA ALA A 322 -2.84 -1.14 1.92
C ALA A 322 -4.26 -1.36 2.50
N LEU A 323 -4.39 -2.20 3.53
CA LEU A 323 -5.63 -2.41 4.27
C LEU A 323 -6.06 -1.15 5.00
N GLU A 324 -5.15 -0.41 5.63
CA GLU A 324 -5.47 0.90 6.20
C GLU A 324 -5.93 1.88 5.12
N GLN A 325 -5.21 1.98 4.02
CA GLN A 325 -5.59 2.85 2.89
C GLN A 325 -6.98 2.53 2.34
N PHE A 326 -7.30 1.25 2.13
CA PHE A 326 -8.60 0.82 1.60
C PHE A 326 -9.71 0.88 2.63
N TYR A 327 -9.46 0.56 3.90
CA TYR A 327 -10.46 0.69 4.96
C TYR A 327 -10.86 2.16 5.13
N MET A 328 -9.89 3.08 5.06
CA MET A 328 -10.16 4.51 4.99
C MET A 328 -10.98 4.83 3.73
N LEU A 329 -10.52 4.42 2.54
CA LEU A 329 -11.22 4.70 1.29
C LEU A 329 -12.67 4.21 1.29
N VAL A 330 -12.93 3.01 1.80
CA VAL A 330 -14.25 2.40 1.87
C VAL A 330 -15.15 3.11 2.87
N ASN A 331 -14.67 3.44 4.07
CA ASN A 331 -15.47 4.19 5.06
C ASN A 331 -15.66 5.68 4.70
N PHE A 332 -14.83 6.24 3.81
CA PHE A 332 -14.95 7.63 3.35
C PHE A 332 -15.77 7.77 2.07
N LEU A 333 -15.79 6.76 1.19
CA LEU A 333 -16.50 6.77 -0.09
C LEU A 333 -17.89 6.14 -0.07
N PHE A 334 -18.17 5.24 0.88
CA PHE A 334 -19.42 4.49 1.01
C PHE A 334 -20.02 4.66 2.41
#